data_AF-A0A2N1JI81-F1
#
_entry.id   AF-A0A2N1JI81-F1
#
_cell.length_a   1.000
_cell.length_b   1.000
_cell.length_c   1.000
_cell.angle_alpha   90.00
_cell.angle_beta   90.00
_cell.angle_gamma   90.00
#
_symmetry.space_group_name_H-M   'P 1'
#
loop_
_entity.id
_entity.type
_entity.pdbx_description
1 polymer ?
#
loop_
_entity_poly.entity_id
_entity_poly.type
_entity_poly.pdbx_seq_one_letter_code
_entity_poly.pdbx_strand_id
1 'polypeptide(L)'
;MMPVLIVFGAGTSEHDTIRQWVVGESPEIVELRQVINDMDTESSRLERAHHLEQRERMDRYGAVLAARESSFPTPTQLEAFDPVATFVQEGTTYGDFLGYPRRADMDAGRTPPIDVHFSAADARMNIYAHAPYKAGSASRAWEFSDADVEVLRAELEWLSLKVLTHWIHDDSVAFVIAGDKR
;
A
#
# COMPACT_ATOMS: atom_id res chain seq x y z
N MET A 1 -34.22 9.67 37.30
CA MET A 1 -34.18 8.66 38.37
C MET A 1 -32.71 8.56 38.80
N MET A 2 -32.33 9.15 39.93
CA MET A 2 -30.91 9.28 40.34
C MET A 2 -30.43 8.02 41.08
N PRO A 3 -29.21 7.51 40.82
CA PRO A 3 -28.66 6.40 41.58
C PRO A 3 -28.14 6.89 42.93
N VAL A 4 -28.50 6.17 44.00
CA VAL A 4 -28.06 6.43 45.38
C VAL A 4 -26.94 5.44 45.69
N LEU A 5 -25.74 5.92 46.02
CA LEU A 5 -24.67 5.10 46.58
C LEU A 5 -24.79 5.09 48.10
N ILE A 6 -24.91 3.90 48.70
CA ILE A 6 -24.99 3.71 50.15
C ILE A 6 -23.62 3.21 50.65
N VAL A 7 -22.97 3.96 51.53
CA VAL A 7 -21.73 3.56 52.19
C VAL A 7 -22.03 3.15 53.62
N PHE A 8 -21.66 1.93 54.01
CA PHE A 8 -21.82 1.41 55.37
C PHE A 8 -20.55 1.68 56.20
N GLY A 9 -20.67 2.48 57.27
CA GLY A 9 -19.64 2.59 58.29
C GLY A 9 -19.83 1.52 59.36
N ALA A 10 -18.79 0.75 59.67
CA ALA A 10 -18.76 -0.15 60.81
C ALA A 10 -18.15 0.59 62.02
N GLY A 11 -18.94 0.90 63.05
CA GLY A 11 -18.41 1.54 64.26
C GLY A 11 -19.48 1.89 65.29
N THR A 12 -19.56 1.07 66.34
CA THR A 12 -20.50 1.09 67.47
C THR A 12 -20.53 2.41 68.27
N SER A 13 -21.67 3.10 68.34
CA SER A 13 -22.33 3.58 69.57
C SER A 13 -23.60 4.38 69.22
N GLU A 14 -24.55 4.38 70.15
CA GLU A 14 -25.91 4.92 70.03
C GLU A 14 -25.96 6.33 69.41
N HIS A 15 -26.87 6.53 68.44
CA HIS A 15 -27.09 7.72 67.59
C HIS A 15 -26.46 7.72 66.18
N ASP A 16 -26.31 6.57 65.54
CA ASP A 16 -26.06 6.50 64.09
C ASP A 16 -27.32 6.86 63.28
N THR A 17 -27.56 8.17 63.18
CA THR A 17 -28.42 8.75 62.16
C THR A 17 -27.71 8.52 60.83
N ILE A 18 -28.23 7.63 59.99
CA ILE A 18 -27.79 7.46 58.60
C ILE A 18 -27.91 8.85 57.93
N ARG A 19 -26.81 9.60 57.88
CA ARG A 19 -26.72 10.83 57.11
C ARG A 19 -26.56 10.41 55.66
N GLN A 20 -27.70 10.29 54.99
CA GLN A 20 -27.75 10.22 53.54
C GLN A 20 -27.23 11.58 53.04
N TRP A 21 -25.94 11.66 52.73
CA TRP A 21 -25.38 12.81 52.02
C TRP A 21 -25.94 12.75 50.61
N VAL A 22 -27.08 13.40 50.40
CA VAL A 22 -27.44 13.87 49.07
C VAL A 22 -26.40 14.93 48.75
N VAL A 23 -25.32 14.51 48.08
CA VAL A 23 -24.43 15.46 47.42
C VAL A 23 -25.26 16.05 46.28
N GLY A 24 -26.05 17.07 46.61
CA GLY A 24 -26.68 17.90 45.61
C GLY A 24 -25.56 18.51 44.78
N GLU A 25 -25.60 18.28 43.47
CA GLU A 25 -24.64 18.90 42.57
C GLU A 25 -24.74 20.42 42.79
N SER A 26 -23.63 21.05 43.18
CA SER A 26 -23.62 22.51 43.29
C SER A 26 -23.92 23.10 41.90
N PRO A 27 -24.52 24.30 41.83
CA PRO A 27 -24.75 24.97 40.54
C PRO A 27 -23.48 25.03 39.67
N GLU A 28 -22.32 25.22 40.30
CA GLU A 28 -21.00 25.20 39.65
C GLU A 28 -20.65 23.84 39.03
N ILE A 29 -20.92 22.72 39.71
CA ILE A 29 -20.70 21.36 39.18
C ILE A 29 -21.64 21.09 37.99
N VAL A 30 -22.89 21.56 38.05
CA VAL A 30 -23.85 21.43 36.96
C VAL A 30 -23.40 22.26 35.74
N GLU A 31 -22.97 23.50 35.97
CA GLU A 31 -22.46 24.40 34.92
C GLU A 31 -21.22 23.82 34.23
N LEU A 32 -20.23 23.36 35.00
CA LEU A 32 -19.02 22.73 34.46
C LEU A 32 -19.35 21.48 33.65
N ARG A 33 -20.28 20.65 34.11
CA ARG A 33 -20.71 19.46 33.36
C ARG A 33 -21.38 19.84 32.05
N GLN A 34 -22.18 20.90 32.04
CA GLN A 34 -22.80 21.38 30.81
C GLN A 34 -21.74 21.83 29.81
N VAL A 35 -20.75 22.61 30.24
CA VAL A 35 -19.63 23.04 29.40
C VAL A 35 -18.86 21.82 28.84
N ILE A 36 -18.57 20.83 29.67
CA ILE A 36 -17.88 19.60 29.23
C ILE A 36 -18.73 18.85 28.18
N ASN A 37 -20.02 18.64 28.44
CA ASN A 37 -20.91 17.94 27.51
C ASN A 37 -21.04 18.69 26.16
N ASP A 38 -21.09 20.02 26.20
CA ASP A 38 -21.15 20.85 25.00
C ASP A 38 -19.84 20.76 24.21
N MET A 39 -18.69 20.76 24.89
CA MET A 39 -17.38 20.55 24.27
C MET A 39 -17.25 19.15 23.65
N ASP A 40 -17.69 18.11 24.34
CA ASP A 40 -17.67 16.73 23.83
C ASP A 40 -18.58 16.58 22.60
N THR A 41 -19.75 17.22 22.63
CA THR A 41 -20.69 17.25 21.50
C THR A 41 -20.07 17.93 20.29
N GLU A 42 -19.41 19.06 20.50
CA GLU A 42 -18.74 19.82 19.45
C GLU A 42 -17.53 19.07 18.89
N SER A 43 -16.69 18.46 19.74
CA SER A 43 -15.57 17.62 19.29
C SER A 43 -16.07 16.46 18.43
N SER A 44 -17.11 15.76 18.89
CA SER A 44 -17.74 14.67 18.14
C SER A 44 -18.33 15.15 16.80
N ARG A 45 -18.81 16.39 16.73
CA ARG A 45 -19.31 16.99 15.48
C ARG A 45 -18.15 17.27 14.50
N LEU A 46 -17.06 17.85 15.00
CA LEU A 46 -15.87 18.18 14.20
C LEU A 46 -15.16 16.92 13.70
N GLU A 47 -15.00 15.90 14.53
CA GLU A 47 -14.42 14.61 14.16
C GLU A 47 -15.24 13.94 13.04
N ARG A 48 -16.57 13.90 13.18
CA ARG A 48 -17.45 13.37 12.12
C ARG A 48 -17.32 14.14 10.82
N ALA A 49 -17.32 15.47 10.88
CA ALA A 49 -17.14 16.30 9.68
C ALA A 49 -15.78 16.04 9.02
N HIS A 50 -14.71 15.94 9.81
CA HIS A 50 -13.37 15.66 9.32
C HIS A 50 -13.26 14.28 8.69
N HIS A 51 -13.84 13.24 9.31
CA HIS A 51 -13.85 11.89 8.75
C HIS A 51 -14.61 11.81 7.43
N LEU A 52 -15.73 12.52 7.29
CA LEU A 52 -16.46 12.62 6.03
C LEU A 52 -15.59 13.27 4.94
N GLU A 53 -14.95 14.39 5.25
CA GLU A 53 -14.07 15.08 4.31
C GLU A 53 -12.87 14.22 3.90
N GLN A 54 -12.26 13.51 4.85
CA GLN A 54 -11.17 12.57 4.55
C GLN A 54 -11.65 11.47 3.59
N ARG A 55 -12.82 10.89 3.86
CA ARG A 55 -13.40 9.86 2.98
C ARG A 55 -13.64 10.39 1.57
N GLU A 56 -14.24 11.58 1.43
CA GLU A 56 -14.46 12.21 0.12
C GLU A 56 -13.14 12.45 -0.64
N ARG A 57 -12.08 12.86 0.06
CA ARG A 57 -10.75 13.01 -0.55
C ARG A 57 -10.16 11.68 -1.01
N MET A 58 -10.30 10.62 -0.20
CA MET A 58 -9.83 9.28 -0.56
C MET A 58 -10.60 8.72 -1.76
N ASP A 59 -11.92 8.89 -1.79
CA ASP A 59 -12.78 8.45 -2.89
C ASP A 59 -12.42 9.21 -4.18
N ARG A 60 -12.21 10.53 -4.09
CA ARG A 60 -11.77 11.35 -5.23
C ARG A 60 -10.40 10.93 -5.75
N TYR A 61 -9.46 10.66 -4.84
CA TYR A 61 -8.13 10.17 -5.23
C TYR A 61 -8.25 8.81 -5.92
N GLY A 62 -9.03 7.88 -5.38
CA GLY A 62 -9.30 6.57 -5.99
C GLY A 62 -9.88 6.69 -7.40
N ALA A 63 -10.85 7.60 -7.61
CA ALA A 63 -11.43 7.85 -8.93
C ALA A 63 -10.40 8.39 -9.94
N VAL A 64 -9.49 9.28 -9.51
CA VAL A 64 -8.40 9.77 -10.37
C VAL A 64 -7.43 8.65 -10.74
N LEU A 65 -7.13 7.75 -9.80
CA LEU A 65 -6.25 6.61 -10.07
C LEU A 65 -6.88 5.61 -11.03
N ALA A 66 -8.16 5.25 -10.84
CA ALA A 66 -8.87 4.35 -11.74
C ALA A 66 -8.91 4.90 -13.18
N ALA A 67 -9.09 6.22 -13.35
CA ALA A 67 -9.06 6.85 -14.66
C ALA A 67 -7.65 6.89 -15.32
N ARG A 68 -6.59 6.68 -14.53
CA ARG A 68 -5.19 6.67 -14.99
C ARG A 68 -4.62 5.27 -15.16
N GLU A 69 -5.38 4.24 -14.80
CA GLU A 69 -4.95 2.86 -14.92
C GLU A 69 -4.56 2.57 -16.37
N SER A 70 -3.32 2.12 -16.55
CA SER A 70 -2.82 1.67 -17.83
C SER A 70 -3.05 0.17 -17.97
N SER A 71 -3.36 -0.29 -19.18
CA SER A 71 -3.24 -1.71 -19.48
C SER A 71 -1.77 -2.11 -19.44
N PHE A 72 -1.47 -3.21 -18.76
CA PHE A 72 -0.16 -3.84 -18.75
C PHE A 72 -0.24 -5.19 -19.50
N PRO A 73 0.87 -5.69 -20.06
CA PRO A 73 2.14 -4.99 -20.25
C PRO A 73 2.04 -3.81 -21.22
N THR A 74 2.86 -2.78 -21.03
CA THR A 74 2.91 -1.63 -21.95
C THR A 74 3.76 -1.95 -23.19
N PRO A 75 3.53 -1.27 -24.33
CA PRO A 75 4.39 -1.45 -25.52
C PRO A 75 5.88 -1.25 -25.22
N THR A 76 6.21 -0.24 -24.39
CA THR A 76 7.59 0.05 -23.96
C THR A 76 8.21 -1.13 -23.19
N GLN A 77 7.42 -1.82 -22.35
CA GLN A 77 7.89 -3.01 -21.63
C GLN A 77 8.18 -4.18 -22.56
N LEU A 78 7.34 -4.36 -23.59
CA LEU A 78 7.53 -5.42 -24.59
C LEU A 78 8.76 -5.15 -25.47
N GLU A 79 8.96 -3.90 -25.90
CA GLU A 79 10.15 -3.49 -26.67
C GLU A 79 11.46 -3.74 -25.91
N ALA A 80 11.43 -3.76 -24.57
CA ALA A 80 12.59 -4.06 -23.73
C ALA A 80 13.07 -5.52 -23.84
N PHE A 81 12.24 -6.42 -24.37
CA PHE A 81 12.56 -7.86 -24.36
C PHE A 81 13.61 -8.22 -25.41
N ASP A 82 13.62 -7.56 -26.56
CA ASP A 82 14.62 -7.77 -27.62
C ASP A 82 16.07 -7.60 -27.14
N PRO A 83 16.45 -6.47 -26.50
CA PRO A 83 17.80 -6.31 -25.98
C PRO A 83 18.11 -7.31 -24.86
N VAL A 84 17.14 -7.63 -23.99
CA VAL A 84 17.34 -8.65 -22.93
C VAL A 84 17.59 -10.02 -23.55
N ALA A 85 16.84 -10.41 -24.57
CA ALA A 85 17.04 -11.66 -25.29
C ALA A 85 18.45 -11.74 -25.90
N THR A 86 18.90 -10.63 -26.50
CA THR A 86 20.27 -10.51 -27.02
C THR A 86 21.30 -10.75 -25.91
N PHE A 87 21.17 -10.10 -24.75
CA PHE A 87 22.12 -10.28 -23.64
C PHE A 87 22.18 -11.73 -23.16
N VAL A 88 21.01 -12.38 -23.04
CA VAL A 88 20.91 -13.76 -22.56
C VAL A 88 21.50 -14.74 -23.58
N GLN A 89 21.21 -14.57 -24.86
CA GLN A 89 21.68 -15.49 -25.92
C GLN A 89 23.18 -15.36 -26.20
N GLU A 90 23.72 -14.14 -26.16
CA GLU A 90 25.15 -13.89 -26.34
C GLU A 90 25.98 -14.21 -25.09
N GLY A 91 25.33 -14.44 -23.94
CA GLY A 91 26.01 -14.56 -22.65
C GLY A 91 26.73 -13.26 -22.26
N THR A 92 26.24 -12.12 -22.73
CA THR A 92 26.85 -10.81 -22.51
C THR A 92 26.65 -10.39 -21.07
N THR A 93 27.72 -9.91 -20.43
CA THR A 93 27.59 -9.31 -19.09
C THR A 93 26.86 -7.97 -19.22
N TYR A 94 25.66 -7.89 -18.65
CA TYR A 94 24.86 -6.66 -18.56
C TYR A 94 24.54 -6.34 -17.10
N GLY A 95 24.57 -5.06 -16.75
CA GLY A 95 24.12 -4.56 -15.45
C GLY A 95 24.97 -5.05 -14.28
N ASP A 96 24.68 -4.55 -13.08
CA ASP A 96 25.21 -5.09 -11.84
C ASP A 96 24.38 -6.29 -11.33
N PHE A 97 24.71 -6.81 -10.15
CA PHE A 97 23.99 -7.93 -9.56
C PHE A 97 22.52 -7.61 -9.23
N LEU A 98 22.18 -6.33 -9.06
CA LEU A 98 20.81 -5.85 -8.84
C LEU A 98 20.06 -5.58 -10.14
N GLY A 99 20.74 -5.65 -11.28
CA GLY A 99 20.19 -5.39 -12.61
C GLY A 99 20.20 -3.91 -13.00
N TYR A 100 20.91 -3.06 -12.27
CA TYR A 100 21.10 -1.66 -12.68
C TYR A 100 22.15 -1.58 -13.80
N PRO A 101 21.92 -0.79 -14.85
CA PRO A 101 22.86 -0.64 -15.95
C PRO A 101 24.21 -0.09 -15.44
N ARG A 102 25.32 -0.71 -15.84
CA ARG A 102 26.65 -0.14 -15.58
C ARG A 102 26.90 1.05 -16.50
N ARG A 103 27.93 1.85 -16.19
CA ARG A 103 28.30 2.99 -17.02
C ARG A 103 28.54 2.62 -18.49
N ALA A 104 29.20 1.50 -18.74
CA ALA A 104 29.41 0.96 -20.08
C ALA A 104 28.10 0.59 -20.80
N ASP A 105 27.09 0.13 -20.07
CA ASP A 105 25.77 -0.20 -20.65
C ASP A 105 24.99 1.05 -21.02
N MET A 106 25.04 2.08 -20.15
CA MET A 106 24.45 3.39 -20.41
C MET A 106 25.11 4.08 -21.60
N ASP A 107 26.45 4.13 -21.63
CA ASP A 107 27.21 4.77 -22.71
C ASP A 107 27.00 4.04 -24.06
N ALA A 108 26.71 2.73 -24.04
CA ALA A 108 26.38 1.94 -25.23
C ALA A 108 24.90 2.03 -25.66
N GLY A 109 24.05 2.77 -24.93
CA GLY A 109 22.62 2.90 -25.24
C GLY A 109 21.82 1.60 -25.07
N ARG A 110 22.31 0.66 -24.24
CA ARG A 110 21.73 -0.68 -24.06
C ARG A 110 20.83 -0.78 -22.84
N THR A 111 20.39 0.35 -22.31
CA THR A 111 19.60 0.41 -21.07
C THR A 111 18.13 0.14 -21.40
N PRO A 112 17.52 -0.92 -20.84
CA PRO A 112 16.08 -1.11 -20.90
C PRO A 112 15.35 0.10 -20.29
N PRO A 113 14.06 0.28 -20.59
CA PRO A 113 13.26 1.33 -19.97
C PRO A 113 13.21 1.15 -18.44
N ILE A 114 12.90 2.23 -17.73
CA ILE A 114 12.97 2.30 -16.25
C ILE A 114 12.09 1.25 -15.55
N ASP A 115 11.06 0.78 -16.23
CA ASP A 115 10.10 -0.21 -15.75
C ASP A 115 10.51 -1.65 -16.06
N VAL A 116 11.66 -1.87 -16.71
CA VAL A 116 12.23 -3.20 -16.96
C VAL A 116 13.67 -3.25 -16.46
N HIS A 117 13.93 -4.10 -15.48
CA HIS A 117 15.26 -4.30 -14.92
C HIS A 117 15.76 -5.70 -15.27
N PHE A 118 16.99 -5.84 -15.74
CA PHE A 118 17.58 -7.14 -16.06
C PHE A 118 18.95 -7.31 -15.37
N SER A 119 19.13 -8.42 -14.65
CA SER A 119 20.41 -8.83 -14.08
C SER A 119 20.93 -10.04 -14.82
N ALA A 120 22.05 -9.88 -15.53
CA ALA A 120 22.71 -11.00 -16.20
C ALA A 120 23.34 -11.99 -15.20
N ALA A 121 23.70 -11.53 -13.99
CA ALA A 121 24.28 -12.37 -12.95
C ALA A 121 23.30 -13.44 -12.44
N ASP A 122 22.03 -13.07 -12.28
CA ASP A 122 20.96 -13.96 -11.81
C ASP A 122 20.05 -14.45 -12.95
N ALA A 123 20.33 -14.04 -14.19
CA ALA A 123 19.47 -14.23 -15.36
C ALA A 123 18.00 -13.88 -15.08
N ARG A 124 17.80 -12.78 -14.35
CA ARG A 124 16.48 -12.36 -13.84
C ARG A 124 16.06 -11.04 -14.45
N MET A 125 14.85 -11.02 -14.98
CA MET A 125 14.19 -9.81 -15.47
C MET A 125 13.02 -9.46 -14.54
N ASN A 126 12.93 -8.21 -14.12
CA ASN A 126 11.81 -7.66 -13.35
C ASN A 126 11.10 -6.61 -14.20
N ILE A 127 9.78 -6.64 -14.19
CA ILE A 127 8.92 -5.73 -14.93
C ILE A 127 7.99 -5.07 -13.91
N TYR A 128 7.93 -3.75 -13.91
CA TYR A 128 7.21 -2.95 -12.92
C TYR A 128 6.04 -2.20 -13.58
N ALA A 129 4.87 -2.26 -12.97
CA ALA A 129 3.73 -1.42 -13.34
C ALA A 129 3.90 0.03 -12.84
N HIS A 130 4.77 0.24 -11.84
CA HIS A 130 4.97 1.52 -11.14
C HIS A 130 3.66 2.13 -10.62
N ALA A 131 2.81 1.29 -10.04
CA ALA A 131 1.51 1.72 -9.60
C ALA A 131 1.63 2.68 -8.40
N PRO A 132 0.82 3.75 -8.32
CA PRO A 132 0.75 4.56 -7.10
C PRO A 132 0.12 3.76 -5.96
N TYR A 133 0.31 4.18 -4.70
CA TYR A 133 -0.37 3.57 -3.56
C TYR A 133 -1.86 3.95 -3.53
N LYS A 134 -2.71 3.00 -3.09
CA LYS A 134 -4.12 3.26 -2.78
C LYS A 134 -4.24 4.23 -1.61
N ALA A 135 -5.29 5.06 -1.59
CA ALA A 135 -5.49 6.02 -0.50
C ALA A 135 -5.57 5.30 0.85
N GLY A 136 -4.77 5.76 1.83
CA GLY A 136 -4.78 5.20 3.19
C GLY A 136 -4.33 3.75 3.30
N SER A 137 -3.66 3.21 2.27
CA SER A 137 -3.19 1.83 2.23
C SER A 137 -1.71 1.74 1.87
N ALA A 138 -1.06 0.68 2.34
CA ALA A 138 0.28 0.30 1.89
C ALA A 138 0.27 -0.54 0.60
N SER A 139 -0.91 -0.89 0.07
CA SER A 139 -1.04 -1.63 -1.19
C SER A 139 -1.07 -0.71 -2.41
N ARG A 140 -0.57 -1.25 -3.53
CA ARG A 140 -0.50 -0.58 -4.82
C ARG A 140 -1.88 -0.54 -5.51
N ALA A 141 -2.06 0.45 -6.39
CA ALA A 141 -3.32 0.70 -7.09
C ALA A 141 -3.58 -0.29 -8.22
N TRP A 142 -2.52 -0.72 -8.90
CA TRP A 142 -2.54 -1.62 -10.05
C TRP A 142 -1.53 -2.73 -9.81
N GLU A 143 -1.86 -3.91 -10.31
CA GLU A 143 -1.10 -5.14 -10.14
C GLU A 143 -1.19 -5.93 -11.46
N PHE A 144 -0.20 -6.77 -11.76
CA PHE A 144 -0.28 -7.63 -12.95
C PHE A 144 -1.35 -8.70 -12.72
N SER A 145 -2.27 -8.86 -13.68
CA SER A 145 -3.17 -10.01 -13.69
C SER A 145 -2.46 -11.25 -14.21
N ASP A 146 -2.99 -12.43 -13.91
CA ASP A 146 -2.47 -13.69 -14.46
C ASP A 146 -2.45 -13.68 -16.00
N ALA A 147 -3.43 -13.03 -16.64
CA ALA A 147 -3.48 -12.90 -18.08
C ALA A 147 -2.31 -12.05 -18.63
N ASP A 148 -1.96 -10.95 -17.94
CA ASP A 148 -0.85 -10.09 -18.32
C ASP A 148 0.49 -10.85 -18.20
N VAL A 149 0.64 -11.66 -17.14
CA VAL A 149 1.81 -12.51 -16.93
C VAL A 149 1.96 -13.55 -18.03
N GLU A 150 0.86 -14.14 -18.50
CA GLU A 150 0.90 -15.11 -19.61
C GLU A 150 1.21 -14.45 -20.95
N VAL A 151 0.75 -13.20 -21.19
CA VAL A 151 1.20 -12.41 -22.34
C VAL A 151 2.70 -12.20 -22.28
N LEU A 152 3.22 -11.73 -21.14
CA LEU A 152 4.66 -11.51 -20.95
C LEU A 152 5.48 -12.79 -21.15
N ARG A 153 4.99 -13.93 -20.64
CA ARG A 153 5.62 -15.24 -20.83
C ARG A 153 5.69 -15.60 -22.32
N ALA A 154 4.58 -15.49 -23.03
CA ALA A 154 4.50 -15.83 -24.45
C ALA A 154 5.46 -14.99 -25.30
N GLU A 155 5.59 -13.70 -25.00
CA GLU A 155 6.52 -12.79 -25.68
C GLU A 155 7.99 -13.18 -25.44
N LEU A 156 8.35 -13.56 -24.21
CA LEU A 156 9.70 -14.07 -23.91
C LEU A 156 10.00 -15.38 -24.66
N GLU A 157 9.04 -16.30 -24.68
CA GLU A 157 9.16 -17.58 -25.37
C GLU A 157 9.26 -17.42 -26.90
N TRP A 158 8.54 -16.45 -27.46
CA TRP A 158 8.65 -16.09 -28.88
C TRP A 158 10.08 -15.66 -29.25
N LEU A 159 10.75 -14.95 -28.34
CA LEU A 159 12.16 -14.55 -28.47
C LEU A 159 13.16 -15.67 -28.18
N SER A 160 12.71 -16.94 -28.12
CA SER A 160 13.54 -18.11 -27.80
C SER A 160 14.23 -17.99 -26.44
N LEU A 161 13.58 -17.31 -25.49
CA LEU A 161 13.93 -17.36 -24.08
C LEU A 161 13.04 -18.38 -23.38
N LYS A 162 13.65 -19.21 -22.53
CA LYS A 162 12.93 -20.12 -21.66
C LYS A 162 12.66 -19.45 -20.32
N VAL A 163 11.39 -19.37 -19.93
CA VAL A 163 11.01 -18.97 -18.56
C VAL A 163 11.16 -20.17 -17.63
N LEU A 164 12.11 -20.11 -16.69
CA LEU A 164 12.37 -21.18 -15.73
C LEU A 164 11.40 -21.11 -14.54
N THR A 165 11.14 -19.90 -14.07
CA THR A 165 10.22 -19.60 -12.96
C THR A 165 9.81 -18.13 -13.03
N HIS A 166 8.71 -17.79 -12.37
CA HIS A 166 8.27 -16.41 -12.22
C HIS A 166 7.67 -16.17 -10.83
N TRP A 167 7.65 -14.92 -10.39
CA TRP A 167 7.02 -14.48 -9.14
C TRP A 167 6.33 -13.14 -9.35
N ILE A 168 5.21 -12.93 -8.67
CA ILE A 168 4.47 -11.68 -8.65
C ILE A 168 4.69 -11.01 -7.28
N HIS A 169 5.00 -9.72 -7.28
CA HIS A 169 5.18 -8.90 -6.09
C HIS A 169 4.47 -7.57 -6.27
N ASP A 170 3.44 -7.29 -5.44
CA ASP A 170 2.63 -6.07 -5.45
C ASP A 170 2.34 -5.56 -6.88
N ASP A 171 3.14 -4.62 -7.40
CA ASP A 171 3.02 -4.01 -8.73
C ASP A 171 4.08 -4.49 -9.75
N SER A 172 4.62 -5.69 -9.59
CA SER A 172 5.71 -6.20 -10.42
C SER A 172 5.64 -7.71 -10.66
N VAL A 173 6.23 -8.14 -11.77
CA VAL A 173 6.49 -9.54 -12.07
C VAL A 173 7.97 -9.74 -12.35
N ALA A 174 8.52 -10.81 -11.79
CA ALA A 174 9.91 -11.21 -11.97
C ALA A 174 9.97 -12.56 -12.68
N PHE A 175 10.80 -12.66 -13.72
CA PHE A 175 11.06 -13.88 -14.47
C PHE A 175 12.53 -14.27 -14.35
N VAL A 176 12.80 -15.55 -14.07
CA VAL A 176 14.13 -16.12 -14.35
C VAL A 176 14.08 -16.73 -15.73
N ILE A 177 14.98 -16.26 -16.58
CA ILE A 177 15.03 -16.58 -18.00
C ILE A 177 16.37 -17.23 -18.36
N ALA A 178 16.36 -18.06 -19.40
CA ALA A 178 17.55 -18.64 -19.96
C ALA A 178 17.45 -18.65 -21.49
N GLY A 179 18.59 -18.63 -22.18
CA GLY A 179 18.60 -18.82 -23.63
C GLY A 179 18.19 -20.25 -23.96
N ASP A 180 17.33 -20.42 -24.96
CA ASP A 180 17.05 -21.74 -25.49
C ASP A 180 18.28 -22.20 -26.30
N LYS A 181 19.01 -23.18 -25.77
CA LYS A 181 20.13 -23.79 -26.51
C LYS A 181 19.53 -24.60 -27.67
N ARG A 182 19.37 -23.95 -28.83
CA ARG A 182 19.17 -24.66 -30.10
C ARG A 182 20.50 -25.20 -30.63
#